data_AF-A0A534GSA1-F1
#
_entry.id   AF-A0A534GSA1-F1
#
_cell.length_a   1.000
_cell.length_b   1.000
_cell.length_c   1.000
_cell.angle_alpha   90.00
_cell.angle_beta   90.00
_cell.angle_gamma   90.00
#
_symmetry.space_group_name_H-M   'P 1'
#
loop_
_entity.id
_entity.type
_entity.pdbx_description
1 polymer ?
#
loop_
_entity_poly.entity_id
_entity_poly.type
_entity_poly.pdbx_seq_one_letter_code
_entity_poly.pdbx_strand_id
1 'polypeptide(L)'
;RLPPPAKRGTDLAALLERAAHLEQRLPVTVAPLPALRAVVDPDQIEQCVINLLRNAVDASLPTQGAVRLSLASAQDFAVIEIEDEGPGLAAADNVFVPFFTTKPEGCGIGLALARQIAEAHGGSLTLENLKRKSGCVAALRLPLETSVLTVAGSRAGG
;
A
#
# COMPACT_ATOMS: atom_id res chain seq x y z
N ARG A 1 6.46 16.16 11.41
CA ARG A 1 7.36 15.81 10.27
C ARG A 1 7.72 14.34 10.44
N LEU A 2 7.59 13.52 9.40
CA LEU A 2 7.93 12.08 9.47
C LEU A 2 9.44 11.93 9.73
N PRO A 3 9.89 11.01 10.61
CA PRO A 3 11.32 10.71 10.75
C PRO A 3 11.86 10.06 9.46
N PRO A 4 13.17 10.20 9.16
CA PRO A 4 13.79 9.47 8.07
C PRO A 4 13.57 7.95 8.21
N PRO A 5 13.27 7.22 7.12
CA PRO A 5 12.99 5.78 7.18
C PRO A 5 14.23 4.95 7.53
N ALA A 6 14.09 4.06 8.51
CA ALA A 6 15.10 3.07 8.89
C ALA A 6 14.97 1.81 8.01
N LYS A 7 15.44 1.92 6.76
CA LYS A 7 15.22 0.88 5.74
C LYS A 7 16.01 -0.41 5.99
N ARG A 8 15.33 -1.55 5.85
CA ARG A 8 15.90 -2.91 5.97
C ARG A 8 15.18 -3.88 5.04
N GLY A 9 15.85 -4.97 4.67
CA GLY A 9 15.28 -6.03 3.84
C GLY A 9 14.08 -6.67 4.52
N THR A 10 12.88 -6.44 3.98
CA THR A 10 11.61 -6.80 4.60
C THR A 10 10.83 -7.76 3.71
N ASP A 11 10.26 -8.81 4.29
CA ASP A 11 9.26 -9.66 3.65
C ASP A 11 7.92 -8.93 3.59
N LEU A 12 7.48 -8.59 2.37
CA LEU A 12 6.25 -7.84 2.17
C LEU A 12 5.01 -8.69 2.44
N ALA A 13 5.03 -9.98 2.12
CA ALA A 13 3.86 -10.84 2.34
C ALA A 13 3.54 -10.94 3.83
N ALA A 14 4.55 -11.23 4.65
CA ALA A 14 4.39 -11.33 6.10
C ALA A 14 3.93 -10.00 6.74
N LEU A 15 4.40 -8.85 6.22
CA LEU A 15 3.97 -7.53 6.69
C LEU A 15 2.49 -7.28 6.36
N LEU A 16 2.09 -7.53 5.12
CA LEU A 16 0.72 -7.29 4.66
C LEU A 16 -0.30 -8.18 5.38
N GLU A 17 0.05 -9.44 5.64
CA GLU A 17 -0.78 -10.32 6.45
C GLU A 17 -1.01 -9.74 7.84
N ARG A 18 0.04 -9.33 8.56
CA ARG A 18 -0.12 -8.72 9.89
C ARG A 18 -1.01 -7.47 9.84
N ALA A 19 -0.77 -6.57 8.88
CA ALA A 19 -1.56 -5.35 8.74
C ALA A 19 -3.04 -5.66 8.48
N ALA A 20 -3.36 -6.64 7.64
CA ALA A 20 -4.73 -7.06 7.37
C ALA A 20 -5.45 -7.61 8.61
N HIS A 21 -4.75 -8.38 9.47
CA HIS A 21 -5.34 -8.94 10.69
C HIS A 21 -5.62 -7.90 11.79
N LEU A 22 -5.00 -6.72 11.73
CA LEU A 22 -5.24 -5.65 12.71
C LEU A 22 -6.58 -4.95 12.49
N GLU A 23 -7.17 -5.04 11.29
CA GLU A 23 -8.48 -4.47 11.01
C GLU A 23 -9.57 -5.50 11.26
N GLN A 24 -10.42 -5.23 12.25
CA GLN A 24 -11.42 -6.18 12.76
C GLN A 24 -12.86 -5.75 12.48
N ARG A 25 -13.07 -4.53 11.99
CA ARG A 25 -14.43 -4.00 11.76
C ARG A 25 -15.10 -4.62 10.54
N LEU A 26 -14.30 -5.07 9.56
CA LEU A 26 -14.75 -5.71 8.34
C LEU A 26 -13.69 -6.72 7.87
N PRO A 27 -14.07 -7.92 7.40
CA PRO A 27 -13.10 -8.89 6.88
C PRO A 27 -12.33 -8.36 5.67
N VAL A 28 -11.01 -8.40 5.74
CA VAL A 28 -10.12 -8.09 4.60
C VAL A 28 -9.76 -9.39 3.89
N THR A 29 -10.16 -9.52 2.63
CA THR A 29 -9.77 -10.67 1.81
C THR A 29 -8.35 -10.48 1.31
N VAL A 30 -7.42 -11.30 1.78
CA VAL A 30 -6.03 -11.28 1.32
C VAL A 30 -5.87 -12.27 0.18
N ALA A 31 -5.51 -11.78 -1.01
CA ALA A 31 -5.17 -12.63 -2.15
C ALA A 31 -3.86 -13.38 -1.89
N PRO A 32 -3.57 -14.49 -2.61
CA PRO A 32 -2.28 -15.17 -2.49
C PRO A 32 -1.12 -14.18 -2.69
N LEU A 33 -0.26 -14.06 -1.68
CA LEU A 33 0.84 -13.09 -1.67
C LEU A 33 2.12 -13.77 -2.18
N PRO A 34 2.75 -13.29 -3.26
CA PRO A 34 4.05 -13.79 -3.68
C PRO A 34 5.13 -13.42 -2.66
N ALA A 35 6.16 -14.25 -2.54
CA ALA A 35 7.32 -13.97 -1.71
C ALA A 35 8.17 -12.85 -2.33
N LEU A 36 7.86 -11.59 -1.98
CA LEU A 36 8.58 -10.40 -2.43
C LEU A 36 9.28 -9.72 -1.25
N ARG A 37 10.52 -9.28 -1.49
CA ARG A 37 11.29 -8.50 -0.51
C ARG A 37 11.65 -7.14 -1.07
N ALA A 38 11.66 -6.13 -0.19
CA ALA A 38 12.06 -4.77 -0.52
C ALA A 38 12.87 -4.16 0.63
N VAL A 39 13.72 -3.18 0.32
CA VAL A 39 14.47 -2.39 1.31
C VAL A 39 13.62 -1.20 1.74
N VAL A 40 12.89 -1.40 2.84
CA VAL A 40 11.92 -0.43 3.36
C VAL A 40 12.00 -0.34 4.88
N ASP A 41 11.47 0.73 5.46
CA ASP A 41 11.19 0.80 6.88
C ASP A 41 9.86 0.08 7.15
N PRO A 42 9.86 -1.15 7.72
CA PRO A 42 8.65 -1.93 7.85
C PRO A 42 7.62 -1.27 8.78
N ASP A 43 8.06 -0.49 9.77
CA ASP A 43 7.15 0.15 10.72
C ASP A 43 6.38 1.28 10.02
N GLN A 44 7.06 2.04 9.17
CA GLN A 44 6.41 3.05 8.32
C GLN A 44 5.51 2.41 7.25
N ILE A 45 5.96 1.34 6.57
CA ILE A 45 5.14 0.67 5.55
C ILE A 45 3.91 0.01 6.18
N GLU A 46 4.03 -0.63 7.34
CA GLU A 46 2.88 -1.19 8.06
C GLU A 46 1.88 -0.10 8.44
N GLN A 47 2.35 1.05 8.94
CA GLN A 47 1.49 2.20 9.22
C GLN A 47 0.81 2.76 7.96
N CYS A 48 1.51 2.78 6.82
CA CYS A 48 0.94 3.16 5.52
C CYS A 48 -0.20 2.22 5.15
N VAL A 49 0.05 0.90 5.16
CA VAL A 49 -0.94 -0.13 4.81
C VAL A 49 -2.14 -0.09 5.76
N ILE A 50 -1.93 0.07 7.07
CA ILE A 50 -3.01 0.23 8.07
C ILE A 50 -3.89 1.43 7.72
N ASN A 51 -3.30 2.57 7.34
CA ASN A 51 -4.07 3.76 6.96
C ASN A 51 -4.88 3.54 5.69
N LEU A 52 -4.34 2.82 4.71
CA LEU A 52 -5.05 2.48 3.49
C LEU A 52 -6.20 1.50 3.76
N LEU A 53 -5.97 0.45 4.53
CA LEU A 53 -6.99 -0.53 4.94
C LEU A 53 -8.12 0.14 5.72
N ARG A 54 -7.81 1.02 6.68
CA ARG A 54 -8.83 1.78 7.41
C ARG A 54 -9.68 2.62 6.47
N ASN A 55 -9.08 3.27 5.47
CA ASN A 55 -9.83 4.06 4.51
C ASN A 55 -10.77 3.21 3.65
N ALA A 56 -10.29 2.06 3.16
CA ALA A 56 -11.08 1.10 2.40
C ALA A 56 -12.27 0.54 3.21
N VAL A 57 -12.02 0.18 4.48
CA VAL A 57 -13.06 -0.30 5.39
C VAL A 57 -14.07 0.79 5.71
N ASP A 58 -13.64 2.00 6.03
CA ASP A 58 -14.55 3.12 6.27
C ASP A 58 -15.45 3.40 5.05
N ALA A 59 -14.93 3.23 3.83
CA ALA A 59 -15.69 3.42 2.60
C ALA A 59 -16.71 2.29 2.38
N SER A 60 -16.37 1.06 2.75
CA SER A 60 -17.20 -0.14 2.53
C SER A 60 -18.18 -0.44 3.66
N LEU A 61 -17.94 0.05 4.88
CA LEU A 61 -18.78 -0.20 6.05
C LEU A 61 -20.26 0.15 5.83
N PRO A 62 -20.64 1.29 5.22
CA PRO A 62 -22.04 1.64 5.01
C PRO A 62 -22.80 0.66 4.11
N THR A 63 -22.13 0.04 3.15
CA THR A 63 -22.72 -0.90 2.18
C THR A 63 -22.43 -2.36 2.52
N GLN A 64 -21.63 -2.63 3.56
CA GLN A 64 -21.01 -3.93 3.83
C GLN A 64 -20.29 -4.50 2.60
N GLY A 65 -19.70 -3.62 1.77
CA GLY A 65 -18.93 -4.00 0.59
C GLY A 65 -17.65 -4.75 0.95
N ALA A 66 -17.08 -5.51 0.01
CA ALA A 66 -15.84 -6.24 0.26
C ALA A 66 -14.62 -5.31 0.27
N VAL A 67 -13.60 -5.68 1.07
CA VAL A 67 -12.25 -5.12 0.98
C VAL A 67 -11.27 -6.23 0.61
N ARG A 68 -10.43 -5.97 -0.38
CA ARG A 68 -9.45 -6.94 -0.91
C ARG A 68 -8.05 -6.34 -0.91
N LEU A 69 -7.08 -7.09 -0.40
CA LEU A 69 -5.67 -6.76 -0.43
C LEU A 69 -4.94 -7.72 -1.37
N SER A 70 -4.12 -7.20 -2.27
CA SER A 70 -3.24 -8.00 -3.13
C SER A 70 -1.84 -7.42 -3.25
N LEU A 71 -0.89 -8.30 -3.57
CA LEU A 71 0.50 -7.97 -3.82
C LEU A 71 0.92 -8.59 -5.16
N ALA A 72 1.53 -7.79 -6.03
CA ALA A 72 2.11 -8.24 -7.28
C ALA A 72 3.50 -7.62 -7.48
N SER A 73 4.31 -8.24 -8.35
CA SER A 73 5.49 -7.61 -8.91
C SER A 73 5.16 -7.06 -10.30
N ALA A 74 5.56 -5.82 -10.56
CA ALA A 74 5.44 -5.19 -11.86
C ALA A 74 6.76 -4.48 -12.18
N GLN A 75 7.58 -5.10 -13.05
CA GLN A 75 8.95 -4.67 -13.35
C GLN A 75 9.78 -4.61 -12.06
N ASP A 76 10.36 -3.44 -11.75
CA ASP A 76 11.21 -3.22 -10.57
C ASP A 76 10.41 -2.78 -9.34
N PHE A 77 9.09 -2.99 -9.31
CA PHE A 77 8.22 -2.54 -8.22
C PHE A 77 7.36 -3.65 -7.65
N ALA A 78 7.23 -3.65 -6.32
CA ALA A 78 6.14 -4.29 -5.62
C ALA A 78 4.93 -3.35 -5.72
N VAL A 79 3.78 -3.91 -6.12
CA VAL A 79 2.51 -3.20 -6.19
C VAL A 79 1.57 -3.82 -5.19
N ILE A 80 1.25 -3.05 -4.15
CA ILE A 80 0.28 -3.40 -3.13
C ILE A 80 -1.02 -2.68 -3.49
N GLU A 81 -2.08 -3.43 -3.72
CA GLU A 81 -3.40 -2.89 -4.04
C GLU A 81 -4.38 -3.21 -2.92
N ILE A 82 -5.12 -2.19 -2.51
CA ILE A 82 -6.25 -2.31 -1.60
C ILE A 82 -7.48 -1.81 -2.34
N GLU A 83 -8.36 -2.73 -2.68
CA GLU A 83 -9.64 -2.48 -3.33
C GLU A 83 -10.76 -2.46 -2.30
N ASP A 84 -11.68 -1.52 -2.43
CA ASP A 84 -12.90 -1.43 -1.64
C ASP A 84 -14.14 -1.39 -2.54
N GLU A 85 -15.30 -1.75 -1.98
CA GLU A 85 -16.61 -1.64 -2.64
C GLU A 85 -17.47 -0.56 -1.98
N GLY A 86 -16.81 0.51 -1.55
CA GLY A 86 -17.46 1.74 -1.11
C GLY A 86 -17.98 2.58 -2.27
N PRO A 87 -18.44 3.82 -2.01
CA PRO A 87 -19.04 4.68 -3.04
C PRO A 87 -18.03 5.20 -4.08
N GLY A 88 -16.73 4.99 -3.88
CA GLY A 88 -15.66 5.60 -4.65
C GLY A 88 -15.33 7.04 -4.25
N LEU A 89 -14.41 7.65 -4.98
CA LEU A 89 -13.90 9.01 -4.79
C LEU A 89 -14.80 10.01 -5.50
N ALA A 90 -15.39 10.93 -4.73
CA ALA A 90 -16.16 12.04 -5.27
C ALA A 90 -15.28 13.21 -5.75
N ALA A 91 -14.07 13.37 -5.19
CA ALA A 91 -13.14 14.46 -5.49
C ALA A 91 -11.68 13.99 -5.41
N ALA A 92 -11.24 13.25 -6.44
CA ALA A 92 -9.93 12.59 -6.47
C ALA A 92 -8.73 13.56 -6.28
N ASP A 93 -8.84 14.80 -6.73
CA ASP A 93 -7.73 15.77 -6.71
C ASP A 93 -7.34 16.23 -5.29
N ASN A 94 -8.27 16.14 -4.32
CA ASN A 94 -8.06 16.66 -2.97
C ASN A 94 -7.76 15.59 -1.91
N VAL A 95 -7.85 14.30 -2.26
CA VAL A 95 -7.82 13.20 -1.26
C VAL A 95 -6.49 13.06 -0.53
N PHE A 96 -5.41 13.65 -1.06
CA PHE A 96 -4.09 13.67 -0.44
C PHE A 96 -3.73 14.99 0.24
N VAL A 97 -4.65 15.97 0.28
CA VAL A 97 -4.45 17.23 1.00
C VAL A 97 -4.59 16.93 2.50
N PRO A 98 -3.60 17.26 3.34
CA PRO A 98 -3.73 17.10 4.79
C PRO A 98 -4.96 17.81 5.33
N PHE A 99 -5.66 17.17 6.28
CA PHE A 99 -6.89 17.65 6.90
C PHE A 99 -8.12 17.70 5.99
N PHE A 100 -7.98 17.36 4.70
CA PHE A 100 -9.13 17.15 3.84
C PHE A 100 -9.78 15.82 4.19
N THR A 101 -11.06 15.86 4.57
CA THR A 101 -11.86 14.67 4.82
C THR A 101 -13.32 14.94 4.51
N THR A 102 -14.02 13.89 4.07
CA THR A 102 -15.48 13.87 3.95
C THR A 102 -16.13 13.11 5.11
N LYS A 103 -15.32 12.59 6.06
CA LYS A 103 -15.79 11.76 7.18
C LYS A 103 -16.04 12.63 8.41
N PRO A 104 -17.17 12.46 9.14
CA PRO A 104 -17.51 13.28 10.31
C PRO A 104 -16.46 13.29 11.42
N GLU A 105 -15.77 12.16 11.64
CA GLU A 105 -14.75 11.99 12.68
C GLU A 105 -13.32 11.81 12.12
N GLY A 106 -13.14 11.99 10.81
CA GLY A 106 -11.84 11.80 10.16
C GLY A 106 -10.91 12.99 10.35
N CYS A 107 -9.67 12.77 10.81
CA CYS A 107 -8.69 13.87 10.88
C CYS A 107 -8.14 14.29 9.49
N GLY A 108 -8.44 13.55 8.42
CA GLY A 108 -7.94 13.84 7.07
C GLY A 108 -6.43 13.66 6.87
N ILE A 109 -5.76 12.88 7.72
CA ILE A 109 -4.29 12.73 7.70
C ILE A 109 -3.86 11.42 7.02
N GLY A 110 -4.69 10.37 7.07
CA GLY A 110 -4.28 9.00 6.71
C GLY A 110 -3.68 8.85 5.31
N LEU A 111 -4.36 9.36 4.28
CA LEU A 111 -3.89 9.28 2.88
C LEU A 111 -2.67 10.17 2.63
N ALA A 112 -2.65 11.38 3.20
CA ALA A 112 -1.50 12.28 3.08
C ALA A 112 -0.24 11.66 3.70
N LEU A 113 -0.38 11.03 4.88
CA LEU A 113 0.71 10.30 5.55
C LEU A 113 1.15 9.08 4.73
N ALA A 114 0.20 8.29 4.22
CA ALA A 114 0.51 7.14 3.37
C ALA A 114 1.30 7.54 2.12
N ARG A 115 0.94 8.66 1.48
CA ARG A 115 1.68 9.21 0.34
C ARG A 115 3.09 9.67 0.74
N GLN A 116 3.23 10.40 1.85
CA GLN A 116 4.55 10.81 2.35
C GLN A 116 5.46 9.62 2.65
N ILE A 117 4.90 8.55 3.22
CA ILE A 117 5.64 7.31 3.47
C ILE A 117 6.07 6.67 2.15
N ALA A 118 5.16 6.55 1.17
CA ALA A 118 5.50 5.98 -0.14
C ALA A 118 6.64 6.75 -0.82
N GLU A 119 6.55 8.09 -0.85
CA GLU A 119 7.56 8.98 -1.43
C GLU A 119 8.91 8.87 -0.70
N ALA A 120 8.92 8.79 0.63
CA ALA A 120 10.15 8.58 1.42
C ALA A 120 10.85 7.23 1.11
N HIS A 121 10.10 6.28 0.55
CA HIS A 121 10.59 4.99 0.11
C HIS A 121 10.99 4.93 -1.37
N GLY A 122 10.93 6.05 -2.09
CA GLY A 122 11.18 6.10 -3.53
C GLY A 122 10.04 5.48 -4.36
N GLY A 123 8.88 5.32 -3.74
CA GLY A 123 7.68 4.76 -4.33
C GLY A 123 6.66 5.81 -4.68
N SER A 124 5.42 5.35 -4.88
CA SER A 124 4.27 6.22 -5.12
C SER A 124 2.99 5.61 -4.55
N LEU A 125 1.98 6.46 -4.36
CA LEU A 125 0.64 6.05 -3.96
C LEU A 125 -0.37 6.71 -4.90
N THR A 126 -1.22 5.91 -5.54
CA THR A 126 -2.35 6.40 -6.34
C THR A 126 -3.66 5.90 -5.78
N LEU A 127 -4.74 6.64 -6.04
CA LEU A 127 -6.11 6.29 -5.70
C LEU A 127 -6.99 6.49 -6.94
N GLU A 128 -7.72 5.46 -7.34
CA GLU A 128 -8.55 5.50 -8.56
C GLU A 128 -9.90 4.82 -8.32
N ASN A 129 -10.97 5.33 -8.96
CA ASN A 129 -12.26 4.65 -8.95
C ASN A 129 -12.23 3.39 -9.83
N LEU A 130 -12.89 2.33 -9.37
CA LEU A 130 -13.04 1.11 -10.15
C LEU A 130 -13.91 1.39 -11.40
N LYS A 131 -13.44 0.97 -12.58
CA LYS A 131 -14.07 1.34 -13.86
C LYS A 131 -15.44 0.70 -14.11
N ARG A 132 -15.72 -0.46 -13.51
CA ARG A 132 -16.89 -1.30 -13.83
C ARG A 132 -17.83 -1.52 -12.65
N LYS A 133 -17.47 -1.07 -11.45
CA LYS A 133 -18.26 -1.20 -10.23
C LYS A 133 -17.97 -0.02 -9.31
N SER A 134 -18.85 0.21 -8.33
CA SER A 134 -18.57 1.16 -7.25
C SER A 134 -17.37 0.68 -6.43
N GLY A 135 -16.55 1.60 -5.97
CA GLY A 135 -15.35 1.30 -5.20
C GLY A 135 -14.14 2.11 -5.63
N CYS A 136 -13.10 2.03 -4.83
CA CYS A 136 -11.81 2.63 -5.08
C CYS A 136 -10.70 1.58 -4.97
N VAL A 137 -9.61 1.80 -5.68
CA VAL A 137 -8.35 1.08 -5.51
C VAL A 137 -7.27 2.06 -5.07
N ALA A 138 -6.63 1.77 -3.94
CA ALA A 138 -5.39 2.41 -3.54
C ALA A 138 -4.22 1.53 -3.98
N ALA A 139 -3.32 2.05 -4.82
CA ALA A 139 -2.15 1.33 -5.31
C ALA A 139 -0.86 1.96 -4.75
N LEU A 140 -0.21 1.24 -3.84
CA LEU A 140 1.09 1.58 -3.28
C LEU A 140 2.18 0.85 -4.06
N ARG A 141 3.08 1.61 -4.68
CA ARG A 141 4.23 1.10 -5.43
C ARG A 141 5.51 1.30 -4.63
N LEU A 142 6.30 0.25 -4.45
CA LEU A 142 7.57 0.29 -3.73
C LEU A 142 8.67 -0.32 -4.62
N PRO A 143 9.87 0.29 -4.73
CA PRO A 143 10.97 -0.32 -5.46
C PRO A 143 11.35 -1.69 -4.86
N LEU A 144 11.48 -2.70 -5.72
CA LEU A 144 12.09 -3.99 -5.37
C LEU A 144 13.60 -3.85 -5.40
N GLU A 145 14.30 -4.70 -4.65
CA GLU A 145 15.72 -4.87 -4.90
C GLU A 145 15.90 -5.50 -6.29
N THR A 146 16.54 -4.78 -7.20
CA THR A 146 17.12 -5.41 -8.39
C THR A 146 18.22 -6.33 -7.89
N SER A 147 17.98 -7.64 -7.89
CA SER A 147 19.05 -8.61 -7.71
C SER A 147 20.00 -8.48 -8.90
N VAL A 148 21.05 -7.69 -8.75
CA VAL A 148 22.19 -7.74 -9.67
C VAL A 148 22.82 -9.12 -9.53
N LEU A 149 22.47 -10.02 -10.44
CA LEU A 149 23.24 -11.24 -10.68
C LEU A 149 24.65 -10.78 -11.04
N THR A 150 25.54 -10.77 -10.06
CA THR A 150 26.96 -10.58 -10.29
C THR A 150 27.41 -11.81 -11.07
N VAL A 151 27.54 -11.68 -12.38
CA VAL A 151 28.23 -12.69 -13.19
C VAL A 151 29.67 -12.65 -12.72
N ALA A 152 30.03 -13.62 -11.86
CA ALA A 152 31.40 -13.83 -11.46
C ALA A 152 32.22 -14.05 -12.75
N GLY A 153 33.04 -13.05 -13.08
CA GLY A 153 33.94 -13.12 -14.22
C GLY A 153 34.85 -14.34 -14.08
N SER A 154 34.69 -15.30 -14.97
CA SER A 154 35.66 -16.36 -15.19
C SER A 154 36.97 -15.72 -15.64
N ARG A 155 37.93 -15.59 -14.73
CA ARG A 155 39.34 -15.51 -15.07
C ARG A 155 39.82 -16.94 -15.34
N ALA A 156 39.92 -17.28 -16.61
CA ALA A 156 40.93 -18.21 -17.11
C ALA A 156 41.85 -17.34 -18.00
N GLY A 157 43.15 -17.18 -17.76
CA GLY A 157 44.07 -18.08 -17.07
C GLY A 157 44.48 -19.19 -18.05
N GLY A 158 45.37 -18.86 -18.99
CA GLY A 158 45.82 -19.74 -20.07
C GLY A 158 46.45 -18.96 -21.22
#